data_AF-A0A7V4IXT6-F1
#
_entry.id   AF-A0A7V4IXT6-F1
#
_cell.length_a   1.000
_cell.length_b   1.000
_cell.length_c   1.000
_cell.angle_alpha   90.00
_cell.angle_beta   90.00
_cell.angle_gamma   90.00
#
_symmetry.space_group_name_H-M   'P 1'
#
loop_
_entity.id
_entity.type
_entity.pdbx_description
1 polymer ?
#
loop_
_entity_poly.entity_id
_entity_poly.type
_entity_poly.pdbx_seq_one_letter_code
_entity_poly.pdbx_strand_id
1 'polypeptide(L)'
;MSTNDPESVFPVTDPQAVGRALVQWYRQAARNLPWRRTSDPYAVLVSEIMLQQTQVRTVETYFRRWMERFPDVHSLARANVREVLRQWEGLGYYARARRLHEAAQAIV
;
A
#
# COMPACT_ATOMS: atom_id res chain seq x y z
N MET A 1 10.39 -41.81 33.08
CA MET A 1 10.28 -41.62 31.62
C MET A 1 9.86 -40.17 31.41
N SER A 2 10.83 -39.30 31.16
CA SER A 2 10.62 -37.86 31.04
C SER A 2 9.76 -37.55 29.83
N THR A 3 8.74 -36.74 30.08
CA THR A 3 7.88 -36.07 29.12
C THR A 3 8.71 -35.16 28.23
N ASN A 4 8.88 -35.56 26.98
CA ASN A 4 9.42 -34.69 25.93
C ASN A 4 8.21 -33.94 25.37
N ASP A 5 7.83 -32.84 26.01
CA ASP A 5 6.88 -31.90 25.43
C ASP A 5 7.65 -31.03 24.42
N PRO A 6 7.35 -31.09 23.11
CA PRO A 6 8.00 -30.25 22.12
C PRO A 6 7.39 -28.83 22.12
N GLU A 7 7.22 -28.25 23.30
CA GLU A 7 6.74 -26.88 23.44
C GLU A 7 7.72 -25.90 22.77
N SER A 8 7.20 -25.27 21.72
CA SER A 8 7.57 -23.95 21.20
C SER A 8 8.99 -23.76 20.64
N VAL A 9 9.10 -23.96 19.33
CA VAL A 9 10.28 -23.60 18.51
C VAL A 9 10.46 -22.06 18.36
N PHE A 10 9.63 -21.23 19.01
CA PHE A 10 9.75 -19.77 18.96
C PHE A 10 9.61 -19.14 20.35
N PRO A 11 10.71 -18.98 21.11
CA PRO A 11 10.68 -18.19 22.33
C PRO A 11 10.74 -16.70 21.95
N VAL A 12 9.63 -16.17 21.44
CA VAL A 12 9.42 -14.72 21.40
C VAL A 12 8.68 -14.35 22.68
N THR A 13 9.43 -14.21 23.77
CA THR A 13 8.87 -13.90 25.10
C THR A 13 8.80 -12.40 25.39
N ASP A 14 9.44 -11.54 24.59
CA ASP A 14 9.36 -10.08 24.71
C ASP A 14 8.91 -9.42 23.37
N PRO A 15 7.66 -8.93 23.29
CA PRO A 15 7.16 -8.19 22.14
C PRO A 15 7.99 -6.93 21.80
N GLN A 16 8.58 -6.28 22.81
CA GLN A 16 9.39 -5.09 22.58
C GLN A 16 10.73 -5.44 21.92
N ALA A 17 11.36 -6.53 22.34
CA ALA A 17 12.58 -7.04 21.69
C ALA A 17 12.34 -7.35 20.22
N VAL A 18 11.21 -7.99 19.89
CA VAL A 18 10.82 -8.24 18.49
C VAL A 18 10.54 -6.97 17.73
N GLY A 19 9.82 -6.01 18.32
CA GLY A 19 9.59 -4.71 17.70
C GLY A 19 10.91 -4.01 17.34
N ARG A 20 11.88 -3.97 18.26
CA ARG A 20 13.21 -3.39 18.01
C ARG A 20 13.95 -4.12 16.90
N ALA A 21 13.97 -5.45 16.92
CA ALA A 21 14.64 -6.26 15.90
C ALA A 21 14.02 -6.08 14.50
N LEU A 22 12.69 -6.07 14.41
CA LEU A 22 11.97 -5.84 13.15
C LEU A 22 12.24 -4.45 12.58
N VAL A 23 12.24 -3.40 13.41
CA VAL A 23 12.56 -2.03 12.98
C VAL A 23 14.00 -1.93 12.50
N GLN A 24 14.95 -2.54 13.23
CA GLN A 24 16.36 -2.55 12.84
C GLN A 24 16.56 -3.25 11.49
N TRP A 25 15.97 -4.42 11.30
CA TRP A 25 16.00 -5.14 10.03
C TRP A 25 15.37 -4.31 8.91
N TYR A 26 14.20 -3.72 9.14
CA TYR A 26 13.50 -2.93 8.14
C TYR A 26 14.35 -1.74 7.65
N ARG A 27 15.06 -1.05 8.56
CA ARG A 27 15.98 0.04 8.19
C ARG A 27 17.07 -0.38 7.22
N GLN A 28 17.50 -1.65 7.24
CA GLN A 28 18.59 -2.16 6.41
C GLN A 28 18.10 -2.86 5.15
N ALA A 29 16.95 -3.54 5.22
CA ALA A 29 16.44 -4.43 4.18
C ALA A 29 15.20 -3.90 3.44
N ALA A 30 14.63 -2.75 3.85
CA ALA A 30 13.44 -2.22 3.20
C ALA A 30 13.69 -1.93 1.71
N ARG A 31 12.78 -2.46 0.88
CA ARG A 31 12.74 -2.12 -0.54
C ARG A 31 12.41 -0.64 -0.73
N ASN A 32 13.10 -0.02 -1.68
CA ASN A 32 12.86 1.34 -2.11
C ASN A 32 11.62 1.38 -3.01
N LEU A 33 10.45 1.68 -2.43
CA LEU A 33 9.17 1.78 -3.13
C LEU A 33 8.71 3.24 -3.16
N PRO A 34 8.15 3.74 -4.27
CA PRO A 34 7.86 5.17 -4.42
C PRO A 34 6.90 5.71 -3.36
N TRP A 35 5.86 4.95 -2.98
CA TRP A 35 4.92 5.32 -1.92
C TRP A 35 5.51 5.28 -0.50
N ARG A 36 6.71 4.71 -0.30
CA ARG A 36 7.44 4.74 0.99
C ARG A 36 8.36 5.95 1.14
N ARG A 37 8.51 6.77 0.09
CA ARG A 37 9.37 7.96 0.08
C ARG A 37 8.61 9.25 0.38
N THR A 38 7.32 9.14 0.69
CA THR A 38 6.42 10.26 0.97
C THR A 38 5.64 9.98 2.25
N SER A 39 5.22 11.05 2.92
CA SER A 39 4.27 11.02 4.03
C SER A 39 2.91 11.62 3.66
N ASP A 40 2.70 11.94 2.37
CA ASP A 40 1.42 12.45 1.85
C ASP A 40 0.31 11.39 2.03
N PRO A 41 -0.75 11.69 2.80
CA PRO A 41 -1.87 10.77 3.02
C PRO A 41 -2.56 10.33 1.73
N TYR A 42 -2.65 11.19 0.71
CA TYR A 42 -3.28 10.83 -0.57
C TYR A 42 -2.44 9.80 -1.32
N ALA A 43 -1.15 10.06 -1.50
CA ALA A 43 -0.23 9.11 -2.12
C ALA A 43 -0.20 7.75 -1.38
N VAL A 44 -0.20 7.76 -0.05
CA VAL A 44 -0.28 6.52 0.75
C VAL A 44 -1.59 5.78 0.48
N LEU A 45 -2.74 6.47 0.56
CA LEU A 45 -4.06 5.87 0.30
C LEU A 45 -4.13 5.23 -1.10
N VAL A 46 -3.70 5.94 -2.14
CA VAL A 46 -3.68 5.42 -3.52
C VAL A 46 -2.85 4.13 -3.58
N SER A 47 -1.66 4.13 -2.99
CA SER A 47 -0.78 2.96 -3.02
C SER A 47 -1.40 1.75 -2.33
N GLU A 48 -2.04 1.93 -1.18
CA GLU A 48 -2.67 0.86 -0.41
C GLU A 48 -3.86 0.27 -1.16
N ILE A 49 -4.70 1.11 -1.79
CA ILE A 49 -5.81 0.63 -2.63
C ILE A 49 -5.29 -0.14 -3.84
N MET A 50 -4.23 0.32 -4.50
CA MET A 50 -3.63 -0.40 -5.62
C MET A 50 -3.03 -1.75 -5.21
N LEU A 51 -2.41 -1.84 -4.03
CA LEU A 51 -1.75 -3.05 -3.51
C LEU A 51 -2.73 -4.16 -3.10
N GLN A 52 -4.03 -3.86 -2.97
CA GLN A 52 -5.05 -4.88 -2.73
C GLN A 52 -5.09 -5.90 -3.88
N GLN A 53 -4.78 -7.16 -3.56
CA GLN A 53 -4.77 -8.30 -4.51
C GLN A 53 -3.94 -8.03 -5.78
N THR A 54 -2.93 -7.17 -5.71
CA THR A 54 -2.07 -6.81 -6.84
C THR A 54 -0.60 -6.87 -6.42
N GLN A 55 0.27 -7.40 -7.28
CA GLN A 55 1.70 -7.53 -6.97
C GLN A 55 2.41 -6.17 -6.95
N VAL A 56 3.34 -5.99 -6.01
CA VAL A 56 4.13 -4.75 -5.82
C VAL A 56 4.78 -4.26 -7.12
N ARG A 57 5.38 -5.17 -7.90
CA ARG A 57 6.07 -4.82 -9.16
C ARG A 57 5.11 -4.17 -10.17
N THR A 58 3.87 -4.66 -10.24
CA THR A 58 2.85 -4.07 -11.11
C THR A 58 2.46 -2.69 -10.58
N VAL A 59 2.15 -2.59 -9.29
CA VAL A 59 1.71 -1.33 -8.67
C VAL A 59 2.74 -0.23 -8.83
N GLU A 60 4.04 -0.52 -8.79
CA GLU A 60 5.08 0.50 -8.96
C GLU A 60 4.93 1.33 -10.24
N THR A 61 4.64 0.69 -11.38
CA THR A 61 4.44 1.39 -12.66
C THR A 61 3.15 2.19 -12.67
N TYR A 62 2.05 1.61 -12.17
CA TYR A 62 0.74 2.28 -12.16
C TYR A 62 0.70 3.45 -11.19
N PHE A 63 1.31 3.30 -10.02
CA PHE A 63 1.40 4.34 -9.01
C PHE A 63 2.10 5.58 -9.56
N ARG A 64 3.25 5.43 -10.23
CA ARG A 64 3.98 6.57 -10.83
C ARG A 64 3.11 7.32 -11.84
N ARG A 65 2.54 6.60 -12.80
CA ARG A 65 1.63 7.17 -13.81
C ARG A 65 0.40 7.85 -13.20
N TRP A 66 -0.15 7.24 -12.16
CA TRP A 66 -1.30 7.78 -11.44
C TRP A 66 -0.95 9.08 -10.75
N MET A 67 0.15 9.13 -10.01
CA MET A 67 0.59 10.34 -9.30
C MET A 67 1.03 11.44 -10.25
N GLU A 68 1.51 11.12 -11.45
CA GLU A 68 1.75 12.11 -12.51
C GLU A 68 0.44 12.72 -13.02
N ARG A 69 -0.63 11.92 -13.16
CA ARG A 69 -1.91 12.39 -13.70
C ARG A 69 -2.81 13.05 -12.66
N PHE A 70 -2.87 12.46 -11.47
CA PHE A 70 -3.68 12.88 -10.34
C PHE A 70 -2.75 13.09 -9.13
N PRO A 71 -1.97 14.19 -9.10
CA PRO A 71 -0.96 14.42 -8.06
C PRO A 71 -1.53 14.65 -6.66
N ASP A 72 -2.80 15.06 -6.56
CA ASP A 72 -3.47 15.34 -5.29
C ASP A 72 -4.95 14.90 -5.31
N VAL A 73 -5.58 14.87 -4.13
CA VAL A 73 -6.97 14.46 -3.96
C VAL A 73 -7.95 15.34 -4.76
N HIS A 74 -7.68 16.65 -4.91
CA HIS A 74 -8.54 17.57 -5.65
C HIS A 74 -8.49 17.32 -7.17
N SER A 75 -7.34 16.92 -7.69
CA SER A 75 -7.15 16.56 -9.09
C SER A 75 -7.90 15.26 -9.42
N LEU A 76 -7.88 14.29 -8.50
CA LEU A 76 -8.67 13.07 -8.64
C LEU A 76 -10.17 13.35 -8.55
N ALA A 77 -10.61 14.12 -7.55
CA ALA A 77 -12.03 14.41 -7.32
C ALA A 77 -12.71 15.14 -8.51
N ARG A 78 -11.96 16.01 -9.20
CA ARG A 78 -12.44 16.75 -10.38
C ARG A 78 -12.35 15.95 -11.69
N ALA A 79 -11.69 14.79 -11.69
CA ALA A 79 -11.50 14.01 -12.89
C ALA A 79 -12.81 13.40 -13.39
N ASN A 80 -12.90 13.15 -14.70
CA ASN A 80 -14.01 12.35 -15.21
C ASN A 80 -13.78 10.87 -14.85
N VAL A 81 -14.80 10.16 -14.39
CA VAL A 81 -14.70 8.73 -14.05
C VAL A 81 -14.14 7.87 -15.20
N ARG A 82 -14.41 8.20 -16.47
CA ARG A 82 -13.83 7.48 -17.62
C ARG A 82 -12.31 7.62 -17.68
N GLU A 83 -11.80 8.78 -17.29
CA GLU A 83 -10.36 9.06 -17.25
C GLU A 83 -9.70 8.31 -16.10
N VAL A 84 -10.33 8.30 -14.92
CA VAL A 84 -9.91 7.52 -13.76
C VAL A 84 -9.79 6.04 -14.12
N LEU A 85 -10.83 5.46 -14.76
CA LEU A 85 -10.82 4.06 -15.18
C LEU A 85 -9.75 3.76 -16.22
N ARG A 86 -9.45 4.71 -17.11
CA ARG A 86 -8.36 4.58 -18.09
C ARG A 86 -6.99 4.51 -17.43
N GLN A 87 -6.74 5.30 -16.38
CA GLN A 87 -5.49 5.18 -15.63
C GLN A 87 -5.39 3.90 -14.79
N TRP A 88 -6.53 3.27 -14.48
CA TRP A 88 -6.60 2.00 -13.76
C TRP A 88 -6.62 0.76 -14.67
N GLU A 89 -6.68 0.95 -15.99
CA GLU A 89 -6.84 -0.12 -16.96
C GLU A 89 -5.67 -1.12 -16.87
N GLY A 90 -5.97 -2.39 -16.60
CA GLY A 90 -4.99 -3.45 -16.43
C GLY A 90 -4.65 -3.81 -14.97
N LEU A 91 -5.02 -3.00 -13.97
CA LEU A 91 -4.90 -3.37 -12.55
C LEU A 91 -5.99 -4.34 -12.07
N GLY A 92 -7.05 -4.53 -12.86
CA GLY A 92 -8.21 -5.34 -12.49
C GLY A 92 -9.05 -4.73 -11.37
N TYR A 93 -10.20 -5.34 -11.12
CA TYR A 93 -11.14 -4.95 -10.05
C TYR A 93 -11.46 -3.45 -10.02
N TYR A 94 -11.99 -2.92 -11.14
CA TYR A 94 -12.31 -1.51 -11.38
C TYR A 94 -13.20 -0.84 -10.32
N ALA A 95 -13.90 -1.62 -9.50
CA ALA A 95 -14.65 -1.10 -8.36
C ALA A 95 -13.74 -0.35 -7.36
N ARG A 96 -12.46 -0.72 -7.23
CA ARG A 96 -11.48 0.01 -6.41
C ARG A 96 -11.26 1.43 -6.91
N ALA A 97 -11.06 1.59 -8.23
CA ALA A 97 -10.87 2.90 -8.85
C ALA A 97 -12.09 3.81 -8.66
N ARG A 98 -13.29 3.25 -8.83
CA ARG A 98 -14.55 3.99 -8.62
C ARG A 98 -14.72 4.45 -7.17
N ARG A 99 -14.51 3.54 -6.21
CA ARG A 99 -14.60 3.87 -4.77
C ARG A 99 -13.53 4.87 -4.33
N LEU A 100 -12.31 4.75 -4.86
CA LEU A 100 -11.25 5.73 -4.58
C LEU A 100 -11.61 7.12 -5.11
N HIS A 101 -12.22 7.17 -6.30
CA HIS A 101 -12.71 8.43 -6.88
C HIS A 101 -13.89 9.03 -6.09
N GLU A 102 -14.87 8.21 -5.72
CA GLU A 102 -16.00 8.63 -4.85
C GLU A 102 -15.50 9.14 -3.49
N ALA A 103 -14.51 8.46 -2.90
CA ALA A 103 -13.88 8.90 -1.65
C ALA A 103 -13.18 10.25 -1.82
N ALA A 104 -12.45 10.46 -2.92
CA ALA A 104 -11.82 11.75 -3.20
C ALA A 104 -12.86 12.87 -3.34
N GLN A 105 -14.00 12.59 -3.98
CA GLN A 105 -15.11 13.54 -4.10
C GLN A 105 -15.79 13.85 -2.76
N ALA A 106 -15.79 12.93 -1.81
CA ALA A 106 -16.37 13.14 -0.48
C ALA A 106 -15.43 13.90 0.49
N ILE A 107 -14.13 13.90 0.22
CA ILE A 107 -13.11 14.57 1.05
C ILE A 107 -13.00 16.08 0.74
N VAL A 108 -13.24 16.45 -0.53
CA VAL A 108 -13.08 17.82 -1.06
C VAL A 108 -14.39 18.60 -0.93
#